data_AF-A0A6B3HW74-F1
#
_entry.id   AF-A0A6B3HW74-F1
#
_cell.length_a   1.000
_cell.length_b   1.000
_cell.length_c   1.000
_cell.angle_alpha   90.00
_cell.angle_beta   90.00
_cell.angle_gamma   90.00
#
_symmetry.space_group_name_H-M   'P 1'
#
loop_
_entity.id
_entity.type
_entity.pdbx_description
1 polymer ?
#
loop_
_entity_poly.entity_id
_entity_poly.type
_entity_poly.pdbx_seq_one_letter_code
_entity_poly.pdbx_strand_id
1 'polypeptide(L)'
;GNVVSYTLTIESTGGSGITVPGRGFLLNNELTDFSFAPANPAVHDPNLPGPGKRPRSSMSPTIVLQHGKPVLALGSPGGATIITTV
;
A
#
# COMPACT_ATOMS: atom_id res chain seq x y z
N GLY A 1 -4.14 -26.38 3.22
CA GLY A 1 -2.96 -26.24 4.09
C GLY A 1 -2.31 -24.90 3.90
N ASN A 2 -1.94 -24.55 2.67
CA ASN A 2 -1.34 -23.24 2.37
C ASN A 2 -2.39 -22.14 2.32
N VAL A 3 -2.05 -20.96 2.84
CA VAL A 3 -2.92 -19.78 2.94
C VAL A 3 -2.17 -18.58 2.40
N VAL A 4 -2.86 -17.71 1.66
CA VAL A 4 -2.33 -16.46 1.11
C VAL A 4 -3.28 -15.32 1.49
N SER A 5 -2.74 -14.24 2.03
CA SER A 5 -3.44 -12.94 2.11
C SER A 5 -2.73 -11.97 1.16
N TYR A 6 -3.50 -11.25 0.36
CA TYR A 6 -2.95 -10.37 -0.68
C TYR A 6 -3.75 -9.07 -0.75
N THR A 7 -3.03 -7.95 -0.73
CA THR A 7 -3.58 -6.61 -0.92
C THR A 7 -2.73 -5.94 -1.99
N LEU A 8 -3.37 -5.46 -3.06
CA LEU A 8 -2.76 -4.68 -4.12
C LEU A 8 -3.61 -3.43 -4.39
N THR A 9 -3.02 -2.44 -5.03
CA THR A 9 -3.75 -1.22 -5.39
C THR A 9 -3.14 -0.52 -6.62
N ILE A 10 -3.86 0.48 -7.12
CA ILE A 10 -3.35 1.56 -7.97
C ILE A 10 -3.40 2.91 -7.23
N GLU A 11 -3.34 2.84 -5.89
CA GLU A 11 -3.65 3.86 -4.89
C GLU A 11 -5.13 4.27 -4.88
N SER A 12 -5.47 5.43 -5.45
CA SER A 12 -6.83 5.96 -5.44
C SER A 12 -7.76 5.18 -6.37
N THR A 13 -9.08 5.32 -6.19
CA THR A 13 -10.04 4.82 -7.17
C THR A 13 -9.78 5.48 -8.53
N GLY A 14 -9.45 4.67 -9.54
CA GLY A 14 -9.06 5.17 -10.86
C GLY A 14 -7.57 5.46 -11.03
N GLY A 15 -6.77 5.32 -9.97
CA GLY A 15 -5.34 5.62 -9.94
C GLY A 15 -5.06 7.06 -10.35
N SER A 16 -4.14 7.23 -11.30
CA SER A 16 -3.85 8.54 -11.90
C SER A 16 -4.94 9.05 -12.87
N GLY A 17 -5.93 8.21 -13.21
CA GLY A 17 -6.89 8.49 -14.29
C GLY A 17 -6.31 8.32 -15.71
N ILE A 18 -5.03 7.97 -15.83
CA ILE A 18 -4.35 7.80 -17.12
C ILE A 18 -4.44 6.34 -17.55
N THR A 19 -5.01 6.10 -18.74
CA THR A 19 -4.96 4.78 -19.38
C THR A 19 -3.71 4.68 -20.25
N VAL A 20 -3.09 3.51 -20.29
CA VAL A 20 -1.96 3.27 -21.20
C VAL A 20 -2.49 3.10 -22.64
N PRO A 21 -2.06 3.95 -23.59
CA PRO A 21 -2.55 3.89 -24.98
C PRO A 21 -2.37 2.50 -25.59
N GLY A 22 -3.43 1.99 -26.21
CA GLY A 22 -3.45 0.67 -26.84
C GLY A 22 -3.39 -0.54 -25.90
N ARG A 23 -3.34 -0.34 -24.57
CA ARG A 23 -3.27 -1.45 -23.58
C ARG A 23 -4.46 -1.53 -22.63
N GLY A 24 -5.18 -0.42 -22.42
CA GLY A 24 -6.47 -0.44 -21.72
C GLY A 24 -6.43 -0.58 -20.20
N PHE A 25 -5.25 -0.52 -19.57
CA PHE A 25 -5.12 -0.48 -18.10
C PHE A 25 -4.73 0.91 -17.59
N LEU A 26 -5.10 1.19 -16.35
CA LEU A 26 -4.81 2.45 -15.66
C LEU A 26 -3.41 2.44 -15.04
N LEU A 27 -2.74 3.59 -15.06
CA LEU A 27 -1.53 3.83 -14.28
C LEU A 27 -1.89 4.21 -12.85
N ASN A 28 -1.15 3.67 -11.88
CA ASN A 28 -1.27 4.08 -10.48
C ASN A 28 -0.88 5.55 -10.27
N ASN A 29 -1.29 6.11 -9.14
CA ASN A 29 -0.78 7.37 -8.62
C ASN A 29 0.03 7.16 -7.32
N GLU A 30 0.67 6.00 -7.14
CA GLU A 30 1.32 5.56 -5.89
C GLU A 30 2.40 6.51 -5.36
N LEU A 31 2.92 7.41 -6.20
CA LEU A 31 3.85 8.44 -5.76
C LEU A 31 3.23 9.41 -4.72
N THR A 32 1.91 9.45 -4.59
CA THR A 32 1.21 10.21 -3.54
C THR A 32 1.43 9.64 -2.13
N ASP A 33 1.89 8.40 -2.00
CA ASP A 33 2.23 7.79 -0.71
C ASP A 33 3.62 8.24 -0.19
N PHE A 34 4.42 8.96 -0.98
CA PHE A 34 5.60 9.64 -0.46
C PHE A 34 5.23 10.92 0.29
N SER A 35 6.07 11.30 1.25
CA SER A 35 6.03 12.64 1.85
C SER A 35 6.62 13.65 0.87
N PHE A 36 5.82 14.57 0.32
CA PHE A 36 6.35 15.61 -0.58
C PHE A 36 7.20 16.68 0.15
N ALA A 37 7.01 16.82 1.46
CA ALA A 37 7.83 17.62 2.35
C ALA A 37 7.86 16.96 3.74
N PRO A 38 8.96 17.08 4.50
CA PRO A 38 9.01 16.54 5.86
C PRO A 38 8.03 17.31 6.74
N ALA A 39 7.31 16.60 7.61
CA ALA A 39 6.41 17.22 8.59
C ALA A 39 7.16 18.15 9.57
N ASN A 40 8.43 17.85 9.85
CA ASN A 40 9.33 18.71 10.61
C ASN A 40 10.69 18.79 9.89
N PRO A 41 11.13 19.96 9.40
CA PRO A 41 12.41 20.11 8.70
C PRO A 41 13.65 19.69 9.51
N ALA A 42 13.57 19.70 10.84
CA ALA A 42 14.65 19.26 11.71
C ALA A 42 14.73 17.73 11.86
N VAL A 43 13.72 16.99 11.39
CA VAL A 43 13.62 15.53 11.49
C VAL A 43 13.70 14.94 10.09
N HIS A 44 14.66 14.04 9.88
CA HIS A 44 14.75 13.31 8.63
C HIS A 44 13.50 12.46 8.40
N ASP A 45 12.80 12.69 7.29
CA ASP A 45 11.66 11.88 6.88
C ASP A 45 12.12 10.72 5.97
N PRO A 46 12.06 9.46 6.44
CA PRO A 46 12.49 8.31 5.66
C PRO A 46 11.58 8.03 4.46
N ASN A 47 10.47 8.75 4.29
CA ASN A 47 9.51 8.59 3.21
C ASN A 47 9.52 9.77 2.20
N LEU A 48 10.59 10.57 2.15
CA LEU A 48 10.79 11.51 1.02
C LEU A 48 11.00 10.74 -0.31
N PRO A 49 10.60 11.29 -1.47
CA PRO A 49 10.84 10.69 -2.79
C PRO A 49 12.33 10.42 -3.06
N GLY A 50 12.62 9.34 -3.79
CA GLY A 50 13.96 9.01 -4.25
C GLY A 50 13.95 8.02 -5.41
N PRO A 51 14.99 8.02 -6.26
CA PRO A 51 15.05 7.14 -7.43
C PRO A 51 15.04 5.67 -7.00
N GLY A 52 14.16 4.87 -7.62
CA GLY A 52 14.00 3.44 -7.31
C GLY A 52 13.44 3.11 -5.92
N LYS A 53 13.13 4.13 -5.10
CA LYS A 53 12.56 3.95 -3.78
C LYS A 53 11.09 3.54 -3.87
N ARG A 54 10.64 2.72 -2.93
CA ARG A 54 9.22 2.37 -2.78
C ARG A 54 8.58 3.33 -1.77
N PRO A 55 7.41 3.92 -2.08
CA PRO A 55 6.68 4.74 -1.12
C PRO A 55 6.16 3.89 0.05
N ARG A 56 6.01 4.51 1.22
CA ARG A 56 5.48 3.83 2.41
C ARG A 56 4.02 3.48 2.18
N SER A 57 3.67 2.21 2.36
CA SER A 57 2.28 1.74 2.32
C SER A 57 1.73 1.48 3.72
N SER A 58 0.41 1.53 3.87
CA SER A 58 -0.34 1.05 5.04
C SER A 58 -0.97 -0.33 4.83
N MET A 59 -0.76 -0.97 3.67
CA MET A 59 -1.30 -2.30 3.37
C MET A 59 -0.82 -3.34 4.38
N SER A 60 -1.77 -4.08 4.97
CA SER A 60 -1.52 -5.07 6.03
C SER A 60 -2.14 -6.44 5.73
N PRO A 61 -1.78 -7.12 4.62
CA PRO A 61 -2.23 -8.50 4.39
C PRO A 61 -1.73 -9.40 5.53
N THR A 62 -2.65 -9.97 6.30
CA THR A 62 -2.34 -10.60 7.59
C THR A 62 -2.85 -12.04 7.64
N ILE A 63 -2.07 -12.93 8.27
CA ILE A 63 -2.45 -14.30 8.58
C ILE A 63 -2.21 -14.53 10.08
N VAL A 64 -3.24 -14.93 10.81
CA VAL A 64 -3.17 -15.29 12.23
C VAL A 64 -3.01 -16.80 12.37
N LEU A 65 -2.07 -17.22 13.20
CA LEU A 65 -1.79 -18.62 13.50
C LEU A 65 -2.20 -18.93 14.94
N GLN A 66 -2.75 -20.13 15.16
CA GLN A 66 -2.95 -20.71 16.49
C GLN A 66 -2.27 -22.06 16.52
N HIS A 67 -1.33 -22.25 17.45
CA HIS A 67 -0.51 -23.48 17.55
C HIS A 67 0.17 -23.86 16.23
N GLY A 68 0.71 -22.86 15.51
CA GLY A 68 1.37 -23.05 14.22
C GLY A 68 0.45 -23.37 13.05
N LYS A 69 -0.87 -23.39 13.25
CA LYS A 69 -1.87 -23.63 12.20
C LYS A 69 -2.63 -22.33 11.89
N PRO A 70 -2.85 -21.98 10.60
CA PRO A 70 -3.64 -20.80 10.26
C PRO A 70 -5.07 -20.89 10.80
N VAL A 71 -5.54 -19.80 11.40
CA VAL A 71 -6.93 -19.67 11.90
C VAL A 71 -7.69 -18.49 11.30
N LEU A 72 -6.98 -17.49 10.76
CA LEU A 72 -7.58 -16.34 10.07
C LEU A 72 -6.63 -15.83 9.00
N ALA A 73 -7.17 -15.44 7.85
CA ALA A 73 -6.47 -14.66 6.84
C ALA A 73 -7.35 -13.48 6.47
N LEU A 74 -6.80 -12.27 6.54
CA LEU A 74 -7.54 -11.03 6.37
C LEU A 74 -6.67 -9.92 5.78
N GLY A 75 -7.34 -8.85 5.36
CA GLY A 75 -6.78 -7.62 4.84
C GLY A 75 -7.93 -6.67 4.48
N SER A 76 -7.63 -5.40 4.28
CA SER A 76 -8.64 -4.38 3.92
C SER A 76 -8.02 -3.29 3.03
N PRO A 77 -8.80 -2.66 2.13
CA PRO A 77 -8.47 -1.32 1.62
C PRO A 77 -8.74 -0.25 2.71
N GLY A 78 -8.35 1.00 2.44
CA GLY A 78 -8.66 2.14 3.34
C GLY A 78 -7.55 3.18 3.53
N GLY A 79 -6.45 3.08 2.77
CA GLY A 79 -5.32 3.99 2.94
C GLY A 79 -4.77 3.94 4.37
N ALA A 80 -4.74 5.08 5.05
CA ALA A 80 -4.24 5.18 6.42
C ALA A 80 -5.03 4.32 7.44
N THR A 81 -6.31 4.02 7.19
CA THR A 81 -7.14 3.26 8.15
C THR A 81 -6.92 1.75 8.10
N ILE A 82 -6.20 1.23 7.09
CA ILE A 82 -5.99 -0.22 6.92
C ILE A 82 -5.46 -0.85 8.21
N ILE A 83 -4.48 -0.20 8.84
CA ILE A 83 -3.83 -0.68 10.07
C ILE A 83 -4.84 -0.83 11.22
N THR A 84 -5.79 0.11 11.35
CA THR A 84 -6.79 0.08 12.42
C THR A 84 -8.02 -0.77 12.08
N THR A 85 -8.22 -1.09 10.80
CA THR A 85 -9.31 -1.96 10.33
C THR A 85 -8.96 -3.43 10.46
N VAL A 86 -7.69 -3.79 10.24
CA VAL A 86 -7.15 -5.14 10.41
C VAL A 86 -6.90 -5.43 11.89
#